data_AF-A0A212KWM7-F1
#
_entry.id   AF-A0A212KWM7-F1
#
_cell.length_a   1.000
_cell.length_b   1.000
_cell.length_c   1.000
_cell.angle_alpha   90.00
_cell.angle_beta   90.00
_cell.angle_gamma   90.00
#
_symmetry.space_group_name_H-M   'P 1'
#
loop_
_entity.id
_entity.type
_entity.pdbx_description
1 polymer ?
#
loop_
_entity_poly.entity_id
_entity_poly.type
_entity_poly.pdbx_seq_one_letter_code
_entity_poly.pdbx_strand_id
1 'polypeptide(L)'
;MIQRGGEVIIRMLENVKRVTIDPIIDKFVATGSIVYTNEYDVYGHLQNKGYDHKTVCHSKGEYARDEDNDGFHEVHVNTMEGFWSLLRSWLRPHRGISQEKLPLYLGFFQFIHNVRKRGKTLLPSLIELLLSPKPETP
;
A
#
# COMPACT_ATOMS: atom_id res chain seq x y z
N MET A 1 1.36 0.32 -1.55
CA MET A 1 2.29 -0.39 -0.64
C MET A 1 2.00 0.07 0.78
N ILE A 2 2.12 -0.82 1.77
CA ILE A 2 1.85 -0.50 3.18
C ILE A 2 2.97 -1.07 4.05
N GLN A 3 3.51 -0.26 4.95
CA GLN A 3 4.47 -0.70 5.95
C GLN A 3 3.72 -1.22 7.17
N ARG A 4 4.09 -2.41 7.68
CA ARG A 4 3.54 -2.92 8.93
C ARG A 4 3.81 -1.95 10.07
N GLY A 5 2.76 -1.50 10.76
CA GLY A 5 2.86 -0.49 11.82
C GLY A 5 3.17 0.93 11.34
N GLY A 6 3.36 1.16 10.03
CA GLY A 6 3.80 2.43 9.46
C GLY A 6 2.75 3.08 8.55
N GLU A 7 3.22 3.66 7.45
CA GLU A 7 2.42 4.40 6.49
C GLU A 7 1.98 3.56 5.29
N VAL A 8 0.96 4.05 4.59
CA VAL A 8 0.52 3.55 3.29
C VAL A 8 0.80 4.56 2.19
N ILE A 9 1.16 4.04 1.02
CA ILE A 9 1.32 4.79 -0.22
C ILE A 9 0.43 4.17 -1.29
N ILE A 10 -0.43 4.99 -1.88
CA ILE A 10 -1.32 4.64 -2.98
C ILE A 10 -0.86 5.41 -4.23
N ARG A 11 -0.68 4.71 -5.34
CA ARG A 11 -0.36 5.30 -6.63
C ARG A 11 -1.27 4.70 -7.70
N MET A 12 -1.84 5.56 -8.52
CA MET A 12 -2.56 5.15 -9.71
C MET A 12 -1.54 4.97 -10.82
N LEU A 13 -1.54 3.79 -11.43
CA LEU A 13 -0.64 3.42 -12.53
C LEU A 13 -1.47 3.11 -13.77
N GLU A 14 -0.87 3.31 -14.94
CA GLU A 14 -1.51 3.04 -16.22
C GLU A 14 -1.81 1.54 -16.45
N ASN A 15 -0.99 0.65 -15.89
CA ASN A 15 -1.14 -0.79 -16.01
C ASN A 15 -0.37 -1.50 -14.88
N VAL A 16 -0.58 -2.81 -14.77
CA VAL A 16 0.01 -3.68 -13.75
C VAL A 16 1.16 -4.51 -14.36
N LYS A 17 2.17 -3.84 -14.91
CA LYS A 17 3.36 -4.48 -15.49
C LYS A 17 4.59 -4.14 -14.66
N ARG A 18 5.61 -4.99 -14.73
CA ARG A 18 6.89 -4.75 -14.02
C ARG A 18 7.46 -3.37 -14.32
N VAL A 19 7.48 -2.98 -15.61
CA VAL A 19 8.01 -1.68 -16.05
C VAL A 19 7.32 -0.46 -15.43
N THR A 20 6.05 -0.58 -15.02
CA THR A 20 5.31 0.51 -14.37
C THR A 20 5.33 0.43 -12.85
N ILE A 21 5.47 -0.77 -12.29
CA ILE A 21 5.45 -1.01 -10.84
C ILE A 21 6.84 -0.84 -10.23
N ASP A 22 7.88 -1.35 -10.88
CA ASP A 22 9.25 -1.37 -10.36
C ASP A 22 9.76 0.02 -9.94
N PRO A 23 9.60 1.09 -10.76
CA PRO A 23 10.07 2.42 -10.37
C PRO A 23 9.39 2.93 -9.09
N ILE A 24 8.15 2.49 -8.83
CA ILE A 24 7.40 2.87 -7.64
C ILE A 24 7.90 2.08 -6.44
N ILE A 25 8.16 0.78 -6.59
CA ILE A 25 8.75 -0.03 -5.51
C ILE A 25 10.12 0.55 -5.13
N ASP A 26 11.00 0.74 -6.11
CA ASP A 26 12.37 1.21 -5.88
C ASP A 26 12.42 2.61 -5.25
N LYS A 27 11.42 3.46 -5.54
CA LYS A 27 11.31 4.80 -4.95
C LYS A 27 10.88 4.81 -3.49
N PHE A 28 10.04 3.85 -3.08
CA PHE A 28 9.34 3.92 -1.79
C PHE A 28 9.64 2.78 -0.83
N VAL A 29 10.33 1.74 -1.29
CA VAL A 29 10.74 0.58 -0.48
C VAL A 29 12.25 0.54 -0.49
N ALA A 30 12.86 0.60 0.68
CA ALA A 30 14.31 0.49 0.79
C ALA A 30 14.77 -0.91 0.35
N THR A 31 15.81 -1.01 -0.47
CA THR A 31 16.47 -2.29 -0.79
C THR A 31 16.89 -3.00 0.50
N GLY A 32 16.78 -4.33 0.53
CA GLY A 32 16.97 -5.13 1.74
C GLY A 32 15.75 -5.21 2.67
N SER A 33 14.67 -4.47 2.40
CA SER A 33 13.42 -4.63 3.15
C SER A 33 12.79 -6.00 2.92
N ILE A 34 12.07 -6.49 3.93
CA ILE A 34 11.20 -7.65 3.78
C ILE A 34 9.90 -7.22 3.10
N VAL A 35 9.57 -7.87 1.99
CA VAL A 35 8.37 -7.58 1.20
C VAL A 35 7.46 -8.80 1.20
N TYR A 36 6.20 -8.58 1.58
CA TYR A 36 5.17 -9.62 1.58
C TYR A 36 4.20 -9.39 0.41
N THR A 37 4.05 -10.37 -0.48
CA THR A 37 3.06 -10.33 -1.57
C THR A 37 2.22 -11.60 -1.62
N ASN A 38 1.15 -11.57 -2.43
CA ASN A 38 0.45 -12.78 -2.82
C ASN A 38 1.23 -13.50 -3.94
N GLU A 39 0.58 -14.46 -4.60
CA GLU A 39 1.16 -15.31 -5.65
C GLU A 39 1.35 -14.64 -7.02
N TYR A 40 1.11 -13.32 -7.13
CA TYR A 40 1.11 -12.68 -8.44
C TYR A 40 2.53 -12.53 -9.02
N ASP A 41 2.77 -13.13 -10.19
CA ASP A 41 4.10 -13.27 -10.82
C ASP A 41 4.80 -11.93 -11.14
N VAL A 42 4.06 -10.82 -11.18
CA VAL A 42 4.66 -9.49 -11.38
C VAL A 42 5.71 -9.17 -10.31
N TYR A 43 5.64 -9.79 -9.13
CA TYR A 43 6.58 -9.60 -8.02
C TYR A 43 7.67 -10.67 -7.92
N GLY A 44 7.65 -11.71 -8.77
CA GLY A 44 8.54 -12.88 -8.63
C GLY A 44 10.04 -12.57 -8.73
N HIS A 45 10.41 -11.40 -9.28
CA HIS A 45 11.79 -10.96 -9.42
C HIS A 45 12.32 -10.12 -8.25
N LEU A 46 11.50 -9.82 -7.22
CA LEU A 46 11.90 -8.95 -6.12
C LEU A 46 13.10 -9.50 -5.34
N GLN A 47 13.21 -10.82 -5.17
CA GLN A 47 14.38 -11.43 -4.55
C GLN A 47 15.68 -11.08 -5.31
N ASN A 48 15.64 -11.11 -6.65
CA ASN A 48 16.79 -10.76 -7.50
C ASN A 48 17.13 -9.27 -7.46
N LYS A 49 16.19 -8.41 -7.04
CA LYS A 49 16.41 -6.97 -6.83
C LYS A 49 16.95 -6.65 -5.43
N GLY A 50 17.20 -7.65 -4.59
CA GLY A 50 17.78 -7.48 -3.26
C GLY A 50 16.75 -7.20 -2.16
N TYR A 51 15.48 -7.54 -2.36
CA TYR A 51 14.48 -7.58 -1.29
C TYR A 51 14.43 -8.98 -0.67
N ASP A 52 14.11 -9.08 0.62
CA ASP A 52 13.73 -10.36 1.23
C ASP A 52 12.25 -10.61 0.93
N HIS A 53 11.97 -11.39 -0.11
CA HIS A 53 10.64 -11.53 -0.67
C HIS A 53 9.94 -12.78 -0.13
N LYS A 54 8.85 -12.55 0.61
CA LYS A 54 7.98 -13.60 1.15
C LYS A 54 6.63 -13.56 0.43
N THR A 55 6.12 -14.73 0.08
CA THR A 55 4.84 -14.87 -0.63
C THR A 55 3.90 -15.82 0.09
N VAL A 56 2.60 -15.53 -0.03
CA VAL A 56 1.52 -16.49 0.27
C VAL A 56 0.79 -16.87 -1.02
N CYS A 57 0.31 -18.11 -1.12
CA CYS A 57 -0.38 -18.63 -2.28
C CYS A 57 -1.83 -19.03 -2.00
N HIS A 58 -2.77 -18.10 -2.24
CA HIS A 58 -4.19 -18.34 -2.00
C HIS A 58 -4.77 -19.45 -2.87
N SER A 59 -4.28 -19.61 -4.11
CA SER A 59 -4.69 -20.73 -4.97
C SER A 59 -4.38 -22.12 -4.40
N LYS A 60 -3.42 -22.22 -3.48
CA LYS A 60 -3.08 -23.45 -2.73
C LYS A 60 -3.76 -23.53 -1.36
N GLY A 61 -4.63 -22.56 -1.03
CA GLY A 61 -5.25 -22.44 0.30
C GLY A 61 -4.30 -21.90 1.38
N GLU A 62 -3.15 -21.33 1.01
CA GLU A 62 -2.21 -20.70 1.95
C GLU A 62 -2.57 -19.22 2.11
N TYR A 63 -3.10 -18.85 3.27
CA TYR A 63 -3.51 -17.46 3.59
C TYR A 63 -2.56 -16.76 4.57
N ALA A 64 -1.88 -17.54 5.39
CA ALA A 64 -0.81 -17.10 6.25
C ALA A 64 0.14 -18.28 6.44
N ARG A 65 1.44 -18.01 6.59
CA ARG A 65 2.47 -19.02 6.84
C ARG A 65 3.27 -18.62 8.07
N ASP A 66 3.54 -19.63 8.88
CA ASP A 66 4.46 -19.64 10.01
C ASP A 66 5.78 -20.26 9.50
N GLU A 67 6.86 -19.47 9.38
CA GLU A 67 8.13 -20.00 8.86
C GLU A 67 9.03 -20.61 9.93
N ASP A 68 8.89 -20.23 11.20
CA ASP A 68 9.74 -20.70 12.30
C ASP A 68 9.07 -21.77 13.20
N ASN A 69 7.80 -22.08 12.94
CA ASN A 69 6.96 -23.04 13.64
C ASN A 69 6.73 -22.67 15.12
N ASP A 70 6.72 -21.38 15.46
CA ASP A 70 6.41 -20.90 16.80
C ASP A 70 4.89 -20.78 17.09
N GLY A 71 4.06 -21.01 16.07
CA GLY A 71 2.60 -20.90 16.10
C GLY A 71 2.07 -19.53 15.64
N PHE A 72 2.94 -18.55 15.41
CA PHE A 72 2.61 -17.23 14.89
C PHE A 72 2.80 -17.20 13.37
N HIS A 73 1.75 -16.84 12.64
CA HIS A 73 1.82 -16.79 11.18
C HIS A 73 2.21 -15.38 10.71
N GLU A 74 3.50 -15.11 10.64
CA GLU A 74 4.09 -13.82 10.30
C GLU A 74 4.09 -13.51 8.79
N VAL A 75 4.05 -14.52 7.92
CA VAL A 75 4.03 -14.32 6.47
C VAL A 75 2.58 -14.26 5.98
N HIS A 76 2.10 -13.06 5.67
CA HIS A 76 0.76 -12.83 5.15
C HIS A 76 0.62 -11.45 4.49
N VAL A 77 -0.45 -11.27 3.70
CA VAL A 77 -0.82 -10.00 3.06
C VAL A 77 -2.06 -9.32 3.67
N ASN A 78 -2.62 -9.90 4.74
CA ASN A 78 -3.87 -9.44 5.39
C ASN A 78 -3.92 -7.94 5.72
N THR A 79 -2.80 -7.30 6.06
CA THR A 79 -2.75 -5.85 6.32
C THR A 79 -3.18 -5.05 5.09
N MET A 80 -2.69 -5.43 3.90
CA MET A 80 -3.06 -4.78 2.65
C MET A 80 -4.49 -5.13 2.23
N GLU A 81 -4.95 -6.36 2.44
CA GLU A 81 -6.32 -6.77 2.14
C GLU A 81 -7.36 -6.05 3.01
N GLY A 82 -7.06 -5.90 4.30
CA GLY A 82 -7.84 -5.09 5.24
C GLY A 82 -7.90 -3.63 4.78
N PHE A 83 -6.76 -3.07 4.38
CA PHE A 83 -6.68 -1.71 3.83
C PHE A 83 -7.58 -1.55 2.59
N TRP A 84 -7.56 -2.47 1.63
CA TRP A 84 -8.43 -2.43 0.46
C TRP A 84 -9.92 -2.52 0.80
N SER A 85 -10.28 -3.29 1.82
CA SER A 85 -11.65 -3.38 2.31
C SER A 85 -12.13 -2.05 2.90
N LEU A 86 -11.27 -1.34 3.63
CA LEU A 86 -11.55 0.01 4.12
C LEU A 86 -11.70 1.02 2.98
N LEU A 87 -10.75 1.05 2.03
CA LEU A 87 -10.79 1.99 0.91
C LEU A 87 -12.06 1.79 0.06
N ARG A 88 -12.41 0.54 -0.28
CA ARG A 88 -13.62 0.24 -1.07
C ARG A 88 -14.89 0.72 -0.35
N SER A 89 -14.94 0.53 0.97
CA SER A 89 -16.07 0.98 1.79
C SER A 89 -16.15 2.51 1.84
N TRP A 90 -15.01 3.20 1.94
CA TRP A 90 -14.94 4.65 1.94
C TRP A 90 -15.29 5.27 0.58
N LEU A 91 -14.93 4.63 -0.54
CA LEU A 91 -15.29 5.08 -1.89
C LEU A 91 -16.75 4.83 -2.25
N ARG A 92 -17.40 3.82 -1.63
CA ARG A 92 -18.76 3.37 -1.98
C ARG A 92 -19.83 4.48 -1.99
N PRO A 93 -19.86 5.46 -1.06
CA PRO A 93 -20.83 6.56 -1.09
C PRO A 93 -20.62 7.52 -2.27
N HIS A 94 -19.39 7.64 -2.77
CA HIS A 94 -19.00 8.56 -3.85
C HIS A 94 -19.22 7.95 -5.24
N ARG A 95 -20.33 7.25 -5.47
CA ARG A 95 -20.59 6.54 -6.74
C ARG A 95 -20.32 7.44 -7.97
N GLY A 96 -19.65 6.89 -8.99
CA GLY A 96 -19.43 7.60 -10.27
C GLY A 96 -18.26 8.60 -10.28
N ILE A 97 -17.24 8.45 -9.42
CA ILE A 97 -16.01 9.23 -9.52
C ILE A 97 -15.38 9.07 -10.91
N SER A 98 -15.10 10.19 -11.58
CA SER A 98 -14.34 10.17 -12.84
C SER A 98 -12.91 9.71 -12.59
N GLN A 99 -12.32 9.00 -13.56
CA GLN A 99 -10.93 8.53 -13.43
C GLN A 99 -9.95 9.68 -13.19
N GLU A 100 -10.19 10.85 -13.80
CA GLU A 100 -9.39 12.07 -13.60
C GLU A 100 -9.38 12.54 -12.13
N LYS A 101 -10.51 12.40 -11.42
CA LYS A 101 -10.63 12.85 -10.02
C LYS A 101 -10.23 11.79 -9.01
N LEU A 102 -10.21 10.51 -9.40
CA LEU A 102 -9.88 9.39 -8.51
C LEU A 102 -8.55 9.58 -7.74
N PRO A 103 -7.46 10.09 -8.34
CA PRO A 103 -6.22 10.36 -7.61
C PRO A 103 -6.40 11.26 -6.38
N LEU A 104 -7.27 12.28 -6.45
CA LEU A 104 -7.54 13.18 -5.31
C LEU A 104 -8.23 12.44 -4.16
N TYR A 105 -9.17 11.56 -4.48
CA TYR A 105 -9.87 10.73 -3.48
C TYR A 105 -8.92 9.74 -2.82
N LEU A 106 -8.08 9.07 -3.62
CA LEU A 106 -7.07 8.14 -3.11
C LEU A 106 -6.04 8.87 -2.24
N GLY A 107 -5.56 10.04 -2.67
CA GLY A 107 -4.63 10.87 -1.92
C GLY A 107 -5.20 11.33 -0.58
N PHE A 108 -6.45 11.80 -0.57
CA PHE A 108 -7.12 12.19 0.66
C PHE A 108 -7.34 11.01 1.61
N PHE A 109 -7.74 9.85 1.09
CA PHE A 109 -7.87 8.64 1.91
C PHE A 109 -6.53 8.18 2.48
N GLN A 110 -5.45 8.19 1.68
CA GLN A 110 -4.09 7.90 2.13
C GLN A 110 -3.68 8.84 3.27
N PHE A 111 -3.92 10.14 3.10
CA PHE A 111 -3.63 11.14 4.13
C PHE A 111 -4.36 10.85 5.44
N ILE A 112 -5.68 10.62 5.39
CA ILE A 112 -6.47 10.28 6.59
C ILE A 112 -5.92 9.03 7.26
N HIS A 113 -5.60 8.00 6.48
CA HIS A 113 -5.07 6.74 7.00
C HIS A 113 -3.73 6.93 7.71
N ASN A 114 -2.80 7.71 7.12
CA ASN A 114 -1.47 7.94 7.69
C ASN A 114 -1.47 8.85 8.92
N VAL A 115 -2.31 9.89 8.94
CA VAL A 115 -2.39 10.82 10.08
C VAL A 115 -2.98 10.16 11.34
N ARG A 116 -3.77 9.08 11.18
CA ARG A 116 -4.40 8.33 12.29
C ARG A 116 -5.27 9.19 13.22
N LYS A 117 -5.79 10.32 12.72
CA LYS A 117 -6.72 11.22 13.42
C LYS A 117 -8.10 11.19 12.77
N ARG A 118 -9.14 11.58 13.51
CA ARG A 118 -10.53 11.54 13.05
C ARG A 118 -11.31 12.80 13.43
N GLY A 119 -12.35 13.10 12.66
CA GLY A 119 -13.23 14.24 12.90
C GLY A 119 -12.46 15.57 12.91
N LYS A 120 -12.81 16.48 13.82
CA LYS A 120 -12.22 17.82 13.91
C LYS A 120 -10.70 17.82 14.12
N THR A 121 -10.15 16.77 14.74
CA THR A 121 -8.70 16.66 15.00
C THR A 121 -7.85 16.47 13.74
N LEU A 122 -8.49 16.18 12.59
CA LEU A 122 -7.82 16.10 11.30
C LEU A 122 -7.47 17.49 10.72
N LEU A 123 -8.26 18.53 11.08
CA LEU A 123 -8.17 19.85 10.46
C LEU A 123 -6.77 20.48 10.56
N PRO A 124 -6.08 20.48 11.71
CA PRO A 124 -4.74 21.06 11.80
C PRO A 124 -3.75 20.39 10.84
N SER A 125 -3.75 19.06 10.79
CA SER A 125 -2.86 18.29 9.90
C SER A 125 -3.21 18.48 8.42
N LEU A 126 -4.48 18.73 8.09
CA LEU A 126 -4.90 19.02 6.71
C LEU A 126 -4.43 20.41 6.29
N ILE A 127 -4.59 21.41 7.16
CA ILE A 127 -4.13 22.78 6.92
C ILE A 127 -2.61 22.79 6.76
N GLU A 128 -1.89 22.11 7.65
CA GLU A 128 -0.43 21.95 7.57
C GLU A 128 0.01 21.35 6.24
N LEU A 129 -0.64 20.28 5.78
CA LEU A 129 -0.33 19.67 4.48
C LEU A 129 -0.57 20.65 3.31
N LEU A 130 -1.66 21.42 3.35
CA LEU A 130 -2.02 22.35 2.28
C LEU A 130 -1.15 23.61 2.24
N LEU A 131 -0.62 24.02 3.40
CA LEU A 131 0.28 25.16 3.54
C LEU A 131 1.76 24.77 3.37
N SER A 132 2.07 23.47 3.45
CA SER A 132 3.43 22.99 3.23
C SER A 132 3.87 23.28 1.80
N PRO A 133 5.11 23.77 1.59
CA PRO A 133 5.64 23.92 0.25
C PRO A 133 5.56 22.59 -0.48
N LYS A 134 5.25 22.62 -1.78
CA LYS A 134 5.26 21.39 -2.59
C LYS A 134 6.65 20.75 -2.43
N PRO A 135 6.72 19.46 -2.07
CA PRO A 135 7.99 18.78 -2.05
C PRO A 135 8.60 18.90 -3.45
N GLU A 136 9.87 19.31 -3.51
CA GLU A 136 10.61 19.36 -4.76
C GLU A 136 10.50 17.98 -5.43
N THR A 137 9.97 17.95 -6.65
CA THR A 137 10.02 16.76 -7.48
C THR A 137 11.49 16.48 -7.79
N PRO A 138 12.02 15.29 -7.46
CA PRO A 138 13.33 14.89 -7.97
C PRO A 138 13.30 14.78 -9.50
#